data_AF-A0A429VBU9-F1
#
_entry.id   AF-A0A429VBU9-F1
#
_cell.length_a   1.000
_cell.length_b   1.000
_cell.length_c   1.000
_cell.angle_alpha   90.00
_cell.angle_beta   90.00
_cell.angle_gamma   90.00
#
_symmetry.space_group_name_H-M   'P 1'
#
loop_
_entity.id
_entity.type
_entity.pdbx_description
1 polymer ?
#
loop_
_entity_poly.entity_id
_entity_poly.type
_entity_poly.pdbx_seq_one_letter_code
_entity_poly.pdbx_strand_id
1 'polypeptide(L)'
;MNKQERLYQQAEELEREYRIVLTTALSECAAGRWGLFGHNEHLHGYESPKELGDLRALAQAINRFRARVGVGPFSLHDEFEAARGRADANAPGEPKQAEVWLLRVAGA
;
A
#
# COMPACT_ATOMS: atom_id res chain seq x y z
N MET A 1 8.39 -7.52 -29.43
CA MET A 1 7.70 -6.89 -28.29
C MET A 1 6.42 -6.25 -28.78
N ASN A 2 5.34 -7.00 -28.68
CA ASN A 2 3.98 -6.63 -29.04
C ASN A 2 3.37 -5.69 -27.99
N LYS A 3 2.27 -5.02 -28.36
CA LYS A 3 1.60 -4.02 -27.51
C LYS A 3 1.21 -4.56 -26.12
N GLN A 4 0.78 -5.82 -26.03
CA GLN A 4 0.44 -6.46 -24.76
C GLN A 4 1.67 -6.66 -23.86
N GLU A 5 2.80 -7.12 -24.41
CA GLU A 5 4.04 -7.31 -23.64
C GLU A 5 4.51 -5.99 -23.01
N ARG A 6 4.35 -4.86 -23.71
CA ARG A 6 4.65 -3.53 -23.17
C ARG A 6 3.73 -3.15 -22.00
N LEU A 7 2.43 -3.44 -22.10
CA LEU A 7 1.47 -3.16 -21.04
C LEU A 7 1.73 -4.04 -19.81
N TYR A 8 2.16 -5.29 -20.01
CA TYR A 8 2.60 -6.17 -18.92
C TYR A 8 3.83 -5.60 -18.22
N GLN A 9 4.87 -5.22 -18.96
CA GLN A 9 6.07 -4.61 -18.38
C GLN A 9 5.75 -3.32 -17.61
N GLN A 10 4.87 -2.47 -18.14
CA GLN A 10 4.43 -1.26 -17.45
C GLN A 10 3.66 -1.57 -16.17
N ALA A 11 2.79 -2.58 -16.17
CA ALA A 11 2.09 -3.02 -14.97
C ALA A 11 3.09 -3.55 -13.91
N GLU A 12 4.05 -4.38 -14.31
CA GLU A 12 5.08 -4.89 -13.40
C GLU A 12 5.96 -3.77 -12.82
N GLU A 13 6.32 -2.77 -13.61
CA GLU A 13 7.12 -1.64 -13.15
C GLU A 13 6.36 -0.80 -12.12
N LEU A 14 5.08 -0.51 -12.37
CA LEU A 14 4.22 0.16 -11.40
C LEU A 14 3.99 -0.68 -10.14
N GLU A 15 3.86 -2.01 -10.26
CA GLU A 15 3.76 -2.91 -9.10
C GLU A 15 5.05 -2.91 -8.26
N ARG A 16 6.22 -2.79 -8.87
CA ARG A 16 7.50 -2.63 -8.16
C ARG A 16 7.56 -1.28 -7.45
N GLU A 17 7.19 -0.20 -8.13
CA GLU A 17 7.13 1.14 -7.55
C GLU A 17 6.18 1.17 -6.34
N TYR A 18 4.99 0.58 -6.47
CA TYR A 18 4.04 0.43 -5.37
C TYR A 18 4.65 -0.29 -4.17
N ARG A 19 5.34 -1.42 -4.39
CA ARG A 19 6.00 -2.16 -3.31
C ARG A 19 7.08 -1.33 -2.63
N ILE A 20 7.87 -0.55 -3.37
CA ILE A 20 8.92 0.32 -2.81
C ILE A 20 8.31 1.42 -1.93
N VAL A 21 7.27 2.10 -2.43
CA VAL A 21 6.56 3.15 -1.67
C VAL A 21 5.94 2.55 -0.41
N LEU A 22 5.26 1.41 -0.53
CA LEU A 22 4.63 0.74 0.60
C LEU A 22 5.66 0.30 1.65
N THR A 23 6.75 -0.33 1.23
CA THR A 23 7.81 -0.81 2.13
C THR A 23 8.50 0.35 2.86
N THR A 24 8.75 1.45 2.15
CA THR A 24 9.31 2.68 2.76
C THR A 24 8.36 3.24 3.81
N ALA A 25 7.09 3.41 3.46
CA ALA A 25 6.08 3.92 4.39
C ALA A 25 5.91 3.02 5.62
N LEU A 26 5.88 1.70 5.43
CA LEU A 26 5.81 0.71 6.52
C LEU A 26 7.05 0.77 7.41
N SER A 27 8.25 0.90 6.84
CA SER A 27 9.50 1.03 7.60
C SER A 27 9.49 2.28 8.48
N GLU A 28 9.05 3.42 7.94
CA GLU A 28 8.93 4.67 8.69
C GLU A 28 7.85 4.58 9.78
N CYS A 29 6.76 3.85 9.52
CA CYS A 29 5.73 3.59 10.51
C CYS A 29 6.24 2.69 11.64
N ALA A 30 6.99 1.63 11.31
CA ALA A 30 7.68 0.77 12.28
C ALA A 30 8.71 1.56 13.11
N ALA A 31 9.37 2.56 12.52
CA ALA A 31 10.27 3.47 13.21
C ALA A 31 9.56 4.49 14.14
N GLY A 32 8.21 4.49 14.17
CA GLY A 32 7.42 5.34 15.04
C GLY A 32 6.75 6.53 14.35
N ARG A 33 6.63 6.54 13.02
CA ARG A 33 5.70 7.46 12.31
C ARG A 33 4.27 6.93 12.44
N TRP A 34 3.34 7.81 12.81
CA TRP A 34 1.93 7.47 12.95
C TRP A 34 1.11 8.02 11.78
N GLY A 35 0.00 7.38 11.46
CA GLY A 35 -0.95 7.76 10.41
C GLY A 35 -0.97 6.86 9.20
N LEU A 36 -0.12 5.84 9.11
CA LEU A 36 -0.18 4.94 7.96
C LEU A 36 -1.44 4.06 8.01
N PHE A 37 -1.80 3.57 9.20
CA PHE A 37 -2.98 2.73 9.40
C PHE A 37 -4.24 3.49 9.80
N GLY A 38 -4.11 4.78 10.13
CA GLY A 38 -5.26 5.66 10.41
C GLY A 38 -5.87 5.44 11.79
N HIS A 39 -5.13 4.89 12.75
CA HIS A 39 -5.62 4.74 14.13
C HIS A 39 -5.95 6.11 14.75
N ASN A 40 -5.24 7.14 14.32
CA ASN A 40 -5.38 8.53 14.76
C ASN A 40 -6.24 9.40 13.83
N GLU A 41 -6.93 8.83 12.83
CA GLU A 41 -7.76 9.60 11.89
C GLU A 41 -8.87 10.41 12.58
N HIS A 42 -9.27 9.98 13.78
CA HIS A 42 -10.25 10.66 14.62
C HIS A 42 -9.70 11.84 15.43
N LEU A 43 -8.38 12.07 15.42
CA LEU A 43 -7.75 13.19 16.14
C LEU A 43 -7.85 14.47 15.30
N HIS A 44 -8.30 15.57 15.91
CA HIS A 44 -8.35 16.88 15.26
C HIS A 44 -6.95 17.36 14.86
N GLY A 45 -6.77 17.72 13.58
CA GLY A 45 -5.48 18.14 13.02
C GLY A 45 -4.63 17.01 12.46
N TYR A 46 -5.17 15.78 12.40
CA TYR A 46 -4.53 14.67 11.73
C TYR A 46 -4.40 14.91 10.22
N GLU A 47 -3.18 14.83 9.70
CA GLU A 47 -2.90 14.85 8.27
C GLU A 47 -2.46 13.45 7.84
N SER A 48 -3.15 12.90 6.84
CA SER A 48 -2.80 11.60 6.28
C SER A 48 -1.43 11.69 5.60
N PRO A 49 -0.53 10.70 5.80
CA PRO A 49 0.74 10.66 5.10
C PRO A 49 0.54 10.73 3.58
N LYS A 50 1.39 11.51 2.89
CA LYS A 50 1.32 11.71 1.43
C LYS A 50 1.40 10.37 0.68
N GLU A 51 2.15 9.43 1.23
CA GLU A 51 2.37 8.09 0.72
C GLU A 51 1.04 7.35 0.50
N LEU A 52 0.00 7.59 1.30
CA LEU A 52 -1.32 7.00 1.07
C LEU A 52 -1.96 7.47 -0.24
N GLY A 53 -1.77 8.74 -0.60
CA GLY A 53 -2.20 9.30 -1.87
C GLY A 53 -1.43 8.69 -3.04
N ASP A 54 -0.11 8.57 -2.88
CA ASP A 54 0.77 7.97 -3.90
C ASP A 54 0.43 6.49 -4.12
N LEU A 55 0.23 5.71 -3.04
CA LEU A 55 -0.20 4.31 -3.09
C LEU A 55 -1.54 4.15 -3.79
N ARG A 56 -2.53 4.99 -3.48
CA ARG A 56 -3.84 4.96 -4.15
C ARG A 56 -3.72 5.27 -5.64
N ALA A 57 -2.91 6.26 -6.01
CA ALA A 57 -2.70 6.62 -7.41
C ALA A 57 -2.02 5.50 -8.19
N LEU A 58 -0.99 4.87 -7.61
CA LEU A 58 -0.28 3.73 -8.17
C LEU A 58 -1.21 2.52 -8.32
N ALA A 59 -1.97 2.17 -7.29
CA ALA A 59 -2.93 1.06 -7.35
C ALA A 59 -3.99 1.25 -8.45
N GLN A 60 -4.51 2.46 -8.60
CA GLN A 60 -5.43 2.79 -9.70
C GLN A 60 -4.75 2.67 -11.07
N ALA A 61 -3.49 3.11 -11.20
CA ALA A 61 -2.73 2.95 -12.43
C ALA A 61 -2.53 1.47 -12.77
N ILE A 62 -2.04 0.66 -11.82
CA ILE A 62 -1.83 -0.79 -11.95
C ILE A 62 -3.13 -1.46 -12.41
N ASN A 63 -4.26 -1.19 -11.74
CA ASN A 63 -5.55 -1.75 -12.11
C ASN A 63 -5.98 -1.39 -13.53
N ARG A 64 -5.75 -0.15 -13.99
CA ARG A 64 -6.02 0.25 -15.38
C ARG A 64 -5.17 -0.54 -16.38
N PHE A 65 -3.90 -0.81 -16.08
CA PHE A 65 -3.03 -1.58 -16.96
C PHE A 65 -3.41 -3.07 -16.96
N ARG A 66 -3.61 -3.66 -15.77
CA ARG A 66 -4.04 -5.06 -15.60
C ARG A 66 -5.36 -5.36 -16.31
N ALA A 67 -6.35 -4.47 -16.18
CA ALA A 67 -7.63 -4.60 -16.88
C ALA A 67 -7.47 -4.64 -18.41
N ARG A 68 -6.52 -3.87 -18.97
CA ARG A 68 -6.25 -3.84 -20.43
C ARG A 68 -5.58 -5.12 -20.95
N VAL A 69 -4.89 -5.86 -20.08
CA VAL A 69 -4.22 -7.12 -20.43
C VAL A 69 -4.97 -8.36 -19.97
N GLY A 70 -6.14 -8.19 -19.34
CA GLY A 70 -6.98 -9.29 -18.85
C GLY A 70 -6.49 -9.92 -17.55
N VAL A 71 -5.68 -9.20 -16.77
CA VAL A 71 -5.21 -9.62 -15.44
C VAL A 71 -6.18 -9.11 -14.38
N GLY A 72 -6.43 -9.94 -13.36
CA GLY A 72 -7.29 -9.59 -12.23
C GLY A 72 -6.80 -8.39 -11.41
N PRO A 73 -7.63 -7.84 -10.52
CA PRO A 73 -7.31 -6.62 -9.77
C PRO A 73 -6.06 -6.78 -8.89
N PHE A 74 -5.46 -5.64 -8.54
CA PHE A 74 -4.29 -5.57 -7.68
C PHE A 74 -4.65 -5.72 -6.21
N SER A 75 -4.75 -6.97 -5.75
CA SER A 75 -5.21 -7.33 -4.41
C SER A 75 -4.36 -6.75 -3.28
N LEU A 76 -3.06 -6.50 -3.50
CA LEU A 76 -2.18 -5.99 -2.44
C LEU A 76 -2.66 -4.63 -1.89
N HIS A 77 -3.22 -3.77 -2.74
CA HIS A 77 -3.76 -2.49 -2.27
C HIS A 77 -5.04 -2.67 -1.47
N ASP A 78 -5.95 -3.52 -1.93
CA ASP A 78 -7.20 -3.81 -1.23
C ASP A 78 -6.93 -4.44 0.15
N GLU A 79 -5.98 -5.36 0.22
CA GLU A 79 -5.56 -5.98 1.48
C GLU A 79 -4.92 -4.97 2.44
N PHE A 80 -4.10 -4.05 1.91
CA PHE A 80 -3.50 -2.99 2.72
C PHE A 80 -4.57 -2.03 3.26
N GLU A 81 -5.47 -1.55 2.40
CA GLU A 81 -6.58 -0.69 2.83
C GLU A 81 -7.49 -1.40 3.84
N ALA A 82 -7.73 -2.71 3.70
CA ALA A 82 -8.50 -3.50 4.65
C ALA A 82 -7.80 -3.66 6.01
N ALA A 83 -6.47 -3.56 6.07
CA ALA A 83 -5.75 -3.53 7.32
C ALA A 83 -5.71 -2.13 7.96
N ARG A 84 -6.08 -1.08 7.23
CA ARG A 84 -6.25 0.26 7.79
C ARG A 84 -7.60 0.37 8.49
N GLY A 85 -7.70 1.30 9.43
CA GLY A 85 -8.94 1.60 10.14
C GLY A 85 -8.77 1.62 11.65
N ARG A 86 -9.90 1.68 12.36
CA ARG A 86 -9.89 1.80 13.83
C ARG A 86 -9.39 0.48 14.44
N ALA A 87 -8.20 0.52 15.03
CA ALA A 87 -7.72 -0.53 15.90
C ALA A 87 -8.68 -0.75 17.08
N ASP A 88 -8.95 -2.02 17.41
CA ASP A 88 -9.57 -2.37 18.68
C ASP A 88 -8.73 -1.87 19.86
N ALA A 89 -9.36 -1.65 21.02
CA ALA A 89 -8.67 -1.15 22.22
C ALA A 89 -7.48 -2.02 22.68
N ASN A 90 -7.40 -3.28 22.23
CA ASN A 90 -6.31 -4.23 22.50
C ASN A 90 -5.42 -4.50 21.27
N ALA A 91 -5.63 -3.79 20.17
CA ALA A 91 -4.83 -4.00 18.97
C ALA A 91 -3.39 -3.52 19.20
N PRO A 92 -2.39 -4.23 18.64
CA PRO A 92 -1.02 -3.74 18.63
C PRO A 92 -0.97 -2.36 17.94
N GLY A 93 -0.14 -1.46 18.46
CA GLY A 93 0.03 -0.13 17.88
C GLY A 93 0.50 -0.19 16.42
N GLU A 94 0.29 0.91 15.69
CA GLU A 94 0.66 1.03 14.27
C GLU A 94 2.09 0.54 13.95
N PRO A 95 3.13 0.83 14.77
CA PRO A 95 4.49 0.36 14.47
C PRO A 95 4.61 -1.16 14.37
N LYS A 96 3.95 -1.88 15.28
CA LYS A 96 4.01 -3.36 15.30
C LYS A 96 3.17 -3.97 14.18
N GLN A 97 2.05 -3.33 13.83
CA GLN A 97 1.29 -3.68 12.64
C GLN A 97 2.12 -3.46 11.37
N ALA A 98 2.88 -2.35 11.31
CA ALA A 98 3.78 -2.05 10.21
C ALA A 98 4.88 -3.08 10.06
N GLU A 99 5.50 -3.55 11.15
CA GLU A 99 6.51 -4.62 11.12
C GLU A 99 5.95 -5.93 10.53
N VAL A 100 4.75 -6.34 10.95
CA VAL A 100 4.09 -7.55 10.41
C VAL A 100 3.81 -7.40 8.92
N TRP A 101 3.34 -6.23 8.50
CA TRP A 101 3.13 -5.92 7.09
C TRP A 101 4.43 -5.85 6.29
N LEU A 102 5.49 -5.28 6.85
CA LEU A 102 6.81 -5.20 6.22
C LEU A 102 7.36 -6.60 5.96
N LEU A 103 7.29 -7.49 6.96
CA LEU A 103 7.70 -8.90 6.82
C LEU A 103 6.89 -9.62 5.74
N ARG A 104 5.58 -9.35 5.66
CA ARG A 104 4.70 -9.93 4.64
C ARG A 104 5.05 -9.46 3.23
N VAL A 105 5.31 -8.17 3.05
CA VAL A 105 5.59 -7.56 1.73
C VAL A 105 7.03 -7.84 1.27
N ALA A 106 7.99 -7.92 2.21
CA ALA A 106 9.38 -8.25 1.91
C ALA A 106 9.63 -9.75 1.71
N GLY A 107 8.77 -10.62 2.27
CA GLY A 107 8.86 -12.07 2.15
C GLY A 107 8.06 -12.69 0.99
N ALA A 108 7.33 -11.88 0.21
CA ALA A 108 6.47 -12.30 -0.91
C ALA A 108 7.11 -11.95 -2.26
#